data_AF-A0A3B4GBY1-F1
#
_entry.id   AF-A0A3B4GBY1-F1
#
_cell.length_a   1.000
_cell.length_b   1.000
_cell.length_c   1.000
_cell.angle_alpha   90.00
_cell.angle_beta   90.00
_cell.angle_gamma   90.00
#
_symmetry.space_group_name_H-M   'P 1'
#
loop_
_entity.id
_entity.type
_entity.pdbx_description
1 polymer ?
#
loop_
_entity_poly.entity_id
_entity_poly.type
_entity_poly.pdbx_seq_one_letter_code
_entity_poly.pdbx_strand_id
1 'polypeptide(L)'
;MPGIVERMELRKVSTVADDDSLDEQLTEPTDCEKATMSSQYNVDDNDDGESNVFLTNGIPKRQNQFMDDNEDGEGQSQFNGDDNDDGESHRFLSNGIPKKKTYEEEYHPGHASFGMSVFNLSNAIMGSGILGLSFAMANTGIILFTVLLVAVAILSLYSVHLLLVTAKEGGSLIYEKLGERAFGWPGKMAAFGSIIMQNIGAMSSYLFIVKYELPEVIRAFLHLEENSGEWYLNGNYLVLFVSVGIILPLSLLKNLGYLGYTSGFSLSCMVFFLGVIIYKKTQLPCPLPFLHGHSSNLSINGSDMPGLYALQNKSIQMDFSHADISPAIIGSHDTQHSTGIHSEPHPDVEEMCTPKYFVFNSQTAYTVPILAFAFVCHPEVLPIYSELKDRSRKKMQNVSNLSILAMLIMYMLSALFGYLTFYDNVEAELLHTFTKVYKFDTMLLLVRLAVLTAVTLTVPIVLFPIRSSITTLLFSGREFSWTRHLLIAAFILAFNNVLVICVPTIRDIFGFIGASAATMLIFILPAAFYLRLVKSLPLRSPQKIGAAIFLVVGVIFMIGSLTLIVLDWIHNPPGSGGHH
;
A
#
# COMPACT_ATOMS: atom_id res chain seq x y z
N MET A 1 -2.07 1.33 -81.45
CA MET A 1 -0.90 2.23 -81.29
C MET A 1 -1.04 2.98 -79.97
N PRO A 2 0.07 3.31 -79.27
CA PRO A 2 0.34 2.58 -78.03
C PRO A 2 0.96 3.40 -76.85
N GLY A 3 1.24 2.67 -75.75
CA GLY A 3 2.12 2.98 -74.60
C GLY A 3 1.81 1.97 -73.48
N ILE A 4 2.58 0.91 -73.16
CA ILE A 4 4.03 0.77 -72.83
C ILE A 4 4.35 1.65 -71.60
N VAL A 5 4.73 1.18 -70.39
CA VAL A 5 5.80 0.23 -69.90
C VAL A 5 5.28 -0.49 -68.62
N GLU A 6 5.64 -1.69 -68.16
CA GLU A 6 6.22 -2.94 -68.73
C GLU A 6 6.09 -4.12 -67.69
N ARG A 7 7.12 -4.95 -67.41
CA ARG A 7 7.09 -6.20 -66.60
C ARG A 7 8.03 -6.20 -65.38
N MET A 8 7.71 -7.01 -64.35
CA MET A 8 8.52 -8.21 -64.03
C MET A 8 7.77 -9.23 -63.15
N GLU A 9 7.63 -10.46 -63.67
CA GLU A 9 7.36 -11.69 -62.91
C GLU A 9 8.63 -12.55 -62.92
N LEU A 10 8.84 -13.36 -61.89
CA LEU A 10 9.70 -14.55 -61.97
C LEU A 10 9.11 -15.72 -61.16
N ARG A 11 9.01 -16.88 -61.81
CA ARG A 11 8.43 -18.13 -61.31
C ARG A 11 9.52 -19.21 -61.23
N LYS A 12 9.37 -20.15 -60.28
CA LYS A 12 10.26 -21.32 -60.02
C LYS A 12 10.87 -22.00 -61.27
N VAL A 13 12.14 -22.42 -61.17
CA VAL A 13 12.70 -23.67 -61.75
C VAL A 13 13.78 -24.23 -60.81
N SER A 14 14.00 -25.56 -60.87
CA SER A 14 14.91 -26.40 -60.06
C SER A 14 15.97 -27.13 -60.90
N THR A 15 17.16 -27.37 -60.33
CA THR A 15 18.20 -28.34 -60.78
C THR A 15 19.02 -28.75 -59.53
N VAL A 16 19.15 -30.01 -59.06
CA VAL A 16 19.51 -31.34 -59.64
C VAL A 16 21.03 -31.61 -59.63
N ALA A 17 21.38 -32.84 -59.20
CA ALA A 17 22.67 -33.56 -59.23
C ALA A 17 23.78 -33.19 -58.22
N ASP A 18 24.61 -34.11 -57.71
CA ASP A 18 24.58 -35.59 -57.54
C ASP A 18 25.75 -35.96 -56.57
N ASP A 19 25.67 -37.10 -55.85
CA ASP A 19 26.72 -37.94 -55.20
C ASP A 19 27.93 -37.29 -54.42
N ASP A 20 28.58 -37.88 -53.42
CA ASP A 20 28.71 -39.30 -53.04
C ASP A 20 29.18 -39.48 -51.57
N SER A 21 28.85 -40.61 -50.93
CA SER A 21 29.57 -41.26 -49.79
C SER A 21 29.74 -40.55 -48.41
N LEU A 22 29.78 -41.20 -47.23
CA LEU A 22 29.36 -42.55 -46.77
C LEU A 22 29.32 -42.58 -45.21
N ASP A 23 28.88 -43.71 -44.64
CA ASP A 23 28.94 -44.17 -43.23
C ASP A 23 28.08 -43.38 -42.21
N GLU A 24 26.84 -43.77 -41.86
CA GLU A 24 26.26 -45.05 -41.40
C GLU A 24 26.32 -45.25 -39.86
N GLN A 25 25.16 -45.10 -39.20
CA GLN A 25 24.59 -46.14 -38.30
C GLN A 25 23.13 -45.85 -37.88
N LEU A 26 22.22 -46.51 -38.61
CA LEU A 26 21.02 -47.26 -38.14
C LEU A 26 20.87 -47.46 -36.61
N THR A 27 19.67 -47.55 -35.98
CA THR A 27 18.25 -47.39 -36.40
C THR A 27 17.33 -47.30 -35.17
N GLU A 28 16.21 -46.57 -35.26
CA GLU A 28 14.94 -46.85 -34.53
C GLU A 28 14.20 -48.08 -35.16
N PRO A 29 13.07 -48.68 -34.66
CA PRO A 29 11.99 -48.03 -33.88
C PRO A 29 11.11 -48.90 -32.91
N THR A 30 10.17 -48.19 -32.25
CA THR A 30 8.78 -48.53 -31.81
C THR A 30 8.36 -49.90 -31.24
N ASP A 31 7.70 -49.80 -30.06
CA ASP A 31 6.48 -50.49 -29.56
C ASP A 31 6.36 -52.02 -29.41
N CYS A 32 6.03 -52.46 -28.18
CA CYS A 32 4.92 -53.41 -27.93
C CYS A 32 4.43 -53.48 -26.46
N GLU A 33 3.13 -53.21 -26.26
CA GLU A 33 2.11 -53.82 -25.37
C GLU A 33 2.32 -54.25 -23.88
N LYS A 34 1.34 -53.86 -23.04
CA LYS A 34 0.84 -54.36 -21.72
C LYS A 34 1.62 -55.45 -20.93
N ALA A 35 1.73 -55.23 -19.61
CA ALA A 35 1.24 -56.16 -18.57
C ALA A 35 1.14 -55.52 -17.17
N THR A 36 0.37 -56.14 -16.26
CA THR A 36 -0.03 -55.60 -14.95
C THR A 36 0.77 -56.22 -13.78
N MET A 37 0.83 -55.47 -12.67
CA MET A 37 0.85 -55.95 -11.26
C MET A 37 2.19 -56.22 -10.52
N SER A 38 2.43 -55.34 -9.54
CA SER A 38 2.96 -55.60 -8.17
C SER A 38 4.32 -56.30 -7.95
N SER A 39 5.24 -55.56 -7.30
CA SER A 39 5.89 -56.03 -6.06
C SER A 39 6.22 -54.84 -5.15
N GLN A 40 6.48 -55.12 -3.87
CA GLN A 40 6.54 -54.18 -2.75
C GLN A 40 7.93 -54.23 -2.05
N TYR A 41 8.15 -53.33 -1.08
CA TYR A 41 9.31 -53.14 -0.19
C TYR A 41 10.41 -52.16 -0.64
N ASN A 42 10.51 -51.03 0.07
CA ASN A 42 11.31 -50.99 1.30
C ASN A 42 10.62 -50.15 2.38
N VAL A 43 10.97 -50.43 3.64
CA VAL A 43 10.45 -49.83 4.88
C VAL A 43 11.66 -49.22 5.64
N ASP A 44 11.42 -48.73 6.85
CA ASP A 44 12.39 -48.29 7.87
C ASP A 44 12.80 -46.80 7.74
N ASP A 45 12.75 -45.96 8.79
CA ASP A 45 12.24 -46.21 10.15
C ASP A 45 11.95 -44.90 10.93
N ASN A 46 11.02 -44.97 11.91
CA ASN A 46 10.98 -44.40 13.29
C ASN A 46 11.49 -42.94 13.58
N ASP A 47 11.09 -42.17 14.62
CA ASP A 47 10.29 -42.28 15.86
C ASP A 47 9.61 -40.88 16.09
N ASP A 48 8.72 -40.57 17.03
CA ASP A 48 7.62 -41.22 17.80
C ASP A 48 6.96 -40.06 18.64
N GLY A 49 5.83 -40.12 19.36
CA GLY A 49 4.84 -41.17 19.61
C GLY A 49 3.65 -40.69 20.45
N GLU A 50 2.58 -41.49 20.42
CA GLU A 50 1.54 -41.70 21.46
C GLU A 50 0.71 -40.53 22.08
N SER A 51 -0.55 -40.73 22.51
CA SER A 51 -1.51 -41.82 22.28
C SER A 51 -2.94 -41.42 22.67
N ASN A 52 -3.96 -41.99 22.01
CA ASN A 52 -4.95 -42.88 22.66
C ASN A 52 -6.03 -43.39 21.69
N VAL A 53 -6.48 -44.63 21.94
CA VAL A 53 -7.37 -45.45 21.10
C VAL A 53 -8.76 -45.56 21.73
N PHE A 54 -9.83 -45.68 20.94
CA PHE A 54 -10.97 -46.51 21.35
C PHE A 54 -11.66 -47.22 20.17
N LEU A 55 -12.21 -48.40 20.45
CA LEU A 55 -12.61 -49.44 19.50
C LEU A 55 -14.05 -49.30 18.97
N THR A 56 -14.33 -49.87 17.78
CA THR A 56 -15.51 -50.75 17.59
C THR A 56 -15.40 -51.65 16.36
N ASN A 57 -15.73 -52.95 16.52
CA ASN A 57 -15.82 -53.98 15.48
C ASN A 57 -17.29 -54.21 15.07
N GLY A 58 -17.59 -54.79 13.89
CA GLY A 58 -18.89 -55.49 13.69
C GLY A 58 -19.52 -55.54 12.28
N ILE A 59 -19.05 -56.48 11.45
CA ILE A 59 -19.67 -57.09 10.22
C ILE A 59 -21.04 -57.78 10.54
N PRO A 60 -22.03 -58.10 9.62
CA PRO A 60 -21.94 -58.46 8.18
C PRO A 60 -23.02 -57.93 7.17
N LYS A 61 -22.84 -58.33 5.89
CA LYS A 61 -23.74 -58.18 4.71
C LYS A 61 -24.80 -59.29 4.55
N ARG A 62 -25.93 -59.00 3.86
CA ARG A 62 -26.75 -59.85 2.93
C ARG A 62 -27.97 -59.01 2.46
N GLN A 63 -28.75 -59.28 1.39
CA GLN A 63 -28.56 -59.84 0.02
C GLN A 63 -29.90 -59.67 -0.75
N ASN A 64 -29.90 -59.82 -2.09
CA ASN A 64 -31.03 -59.95 -3.04
C ASN A 64 -31.74 -58.64 -3.52
N GLN A 65 -32.47 -58.57 -4.67
CA GLN A 65 -32.38 -59.10 -6.07
C GLN A 65 -33.69 -58.67 -6.81
N PHE A 66 -33.75 -58.80 -8.16
CA PHE A 66 -34.87 -58.53 -9.11
C PHE A 66 -35.03 -57.06 -9.58
N MET A 67 -35.38 -56.75 -10.84
CA MET A 67 -35.73 -57.56 -12.04
C MET A 67 -35.32 -56.81 -13.33
N ASP A 68 -35.14 -57.52 -14.46
CA ASP A 68 -34.90 -56.95 -15.81
C ASP A 68 -36.19 -56.46 -16.48
N ASP A 69 -36.05 -55.56 -17.47
CA ASP A 69 -36.82 -55.56 -18.73
C ASP A 69 -36.12 -54.68 -19.80
N ASN A 70 -36.10 -55.14 -21.06
CA ASN A 70 -35.52 -54.46 -22.24
C ASN A 70 -36.63 -53.81 -23.09
N GLU A 71 -36.34 -52.72 -23.81
CA GLU A 71 -36.91 -52.49 -25.15
C GLU A 71 -36.09 -51.47 -25.97
N ASP A 72 -35.89 -51.78 -27.26
CA ASP A 72 -35.11 -51.00 -28.23
C ASP A 72 -35.99 -49.99 -29.01
N GLY A 73 -35.38 -48.97 -29.62
CA GLY A 73 -36.10 -48.05 -30.52
C GLY A 73 -35.22 -47.03 -31.24
N GLU A 74 -34.86 -47.31 -32.50
CA GLU A 74 -34.19 -46.36 -33.39
C GLU A 74 -35.17 -45.33 -33.98
N GLY A 75 -34.67 -44.13 -34.32
CA GLY A 75 -35.45 -43.10 -35.00
C GLY A 75 -34.62 -41.94 -35.53
N GLN A 76 -34.13 -42.05 -36.77
CA GLN A 76 -33.48 -40.92 -37.46
C GLN A 76 -34.52 -39.92 -38.00
N SER A 77 -34.24 -38.63 -37.84
CA SER A 77 -34.68 -37.62 -38.82
C SER A 77 -33.66 -36.46 -38.85
N GLN A 78 -33.45 -35.91 -40.05
CA GLN A 78 -32.34 -35.02 -40.38
C GLN A 78 -32.87 -33.71 -40.94
N PHE A 79 -32.42 -32.57 -40.41
CA PHE A 79 -32.49 -31.29 -41.12
C PHE A 79 -31.37 -30.35 -40.67
N ASN A 80 -30.74 -29.67 -41.63
CA ASN A 80 -29.59 -28.80 -41.42
C ASN A 80 -30.00 -27.36 -41.06
N GLY A 81 -29.11 -26.65 -40.35
CA GLY A 81 -29.13 -25.21 -40.18
C GLY A 81 -27.86 -24.76 -39.45
N ASP A 82 -27.02 -23.96 -40.10
CA ASP A 82 -25.76 -23.43 -39.55
C ASP A 82 -25.99 -22.30 -38.52
N ASP A 83 -24.87 -21.88 -37.94
CA ASP A 83 -24.58 -20.56 -37.34
C ASP A 83 -24.71 -20.35 -35.80
N ASN A 84 -23.52 -20.28 -35.21
CA ASN A 84 -23.05 -19.36 -34.15
C ASN A 84 -23.21 -19.69 -32.65
N ASP A 85 -22.24 -19.10 -31.94
CA ASP A 85 -21.86 -19.21 -30.53
C ASP A 85 -22.90 -18.63 -29.54
N ASP A 86 -22.57 -18.62 -28.25
CA ASP A 86 -23.29 -18.04 -27.09
C ASP A 86 -24.18 -19.00 -26.27
N GLY A 87 -23.54 -19.77 -25.38
CA GLY A 87 -24.15 -20.82 -24.54
C GLY A 87 -24.20 -20.60 -23.02
N GLU A 88 -24.09 -19.36 -22.49
CA GLU A 88 -24.24 -19.08 -21.04
C GLU A 88 -25.60 -18.44 -20.69
N SER A 89 -26.68 -19.23 -20.77
CA SER A 89 -27.95 -18.96 -20.07
C SER A 89 -28.77 -20.24 -19.93
N HIS A 90 -29.60 -20.32 -18.88
CA HIS A 90 -30.47 -21.46 -18.52
C HIS A 90 -29.84 -22.73 -17.89
N ARG A 91 -29.38 -22.63 -16.62
CA ARG A 91 -29.60 -23.70 -15.60
C ARG A 91 -29.98 -23.18 -14.21
N PHE A 92 -30.81 -22.13 -14.15
CA PHE A 92 -31.57 -21.79 -12.93
C PHE A 92 -33.04 -22.18 -13.12
N LEU A 93 -33.42 -23.32 -12.53
CA LEU A 93 -34.72 -23.65 -11.90
C LEU A 93 -34.85 -25.18 -11.81
N SER A 94 -34.71 -25.72 -10.60
CA SER A 94 -35.30 -27.01 -10.23
C SER A 94 -35.66 -26.98 -8.76
N ASN A 95 -36.97 -27.09 -8.47
CA ASN A 95 -37.50 -27.10 -7.11
C ASN A 95 -37.45 -28.53 -6.55
N GLY A 96 -36.90 -28.70 -5.35
CA GLY A 96 -36.92 -30.03 -4.70
C GLY A 96 -36.28 -30.08 -3.31
N ILE A 97 -37.11 -29.88 -2.27
CA ILE A 97 -36.94 -30.34 -0.88
C ILE A 97 -35.71 -29.81 -0.10
N PRO A 98 -35.88 -29.19 1.09
CA PRO A 98 -34.77 -28.60 1.85
C PRO A 98 -33.93 -29.67 2.57
N LYS A 99 -32.95 -30.25 1.89
CA LYS A 99 -31.81 -30.88 2.57
C LYS A 99 -30.89 -29.80 3.12
N LYS A 100 -30.53 -29.92 4.40
CA LYS A 100 -29.66 -29.01 5.15
C LYS A 100 -28.26 -28.98 4.53
N LYS A 101 -28.02 -28.06 3.58
CA LYS A 101 -26.71 -27.89 2.93
C LYS A 101 -25.70 -27.31 3.90
N THR A 102 -24.60 -28.04 4.11
CA THR A 102 -23.33 -27.44 4.53
C THR A 102 -22.92 -26.48 3.42
N TYR A 103 -22.64 -25.22 3.77
CA TYR A 103 -22.15 -24.23 2.81
C TYR A 103 -20.66 -24.47 2.54
N GLU A 104 -20.36 -25.27 1.53
CA GLU A 104 -19.03 -25.28 0.92
C GLU A 104 -18.89 -24.02 0.05
N GLU A 105 -17.97 -23.11 0.41
CA GLU A 105 -17.66 -21.94 -0.41
C GLU A 105 -16.95 -22.41 -1.69
N GLU A 106 -17.52 -22.07 -2.85
CA GLU A 106 -17.08 -22.53 -4.17
C GLU A 106 -15.62 -22.13 -4.45
N TYR A 107 -14.76 -23.12 -4.67
CA TYR A 107 -13.31 -22.91 -4.80
C TYR A 107 -12.95 -22.45 -6.22
N HIS A 108 -13.00 -21.14 -6.45
CA HIS A 108 -12.34 -20.55 -7.63
C HIS A 108 -10.82 -20.55 -7.41
N PRO A 109 -10.02 -21.14 -8.33
CA PRO A 109 -8.57 -21.14 -8.23
C PRO A 109 -8.03 -19.73 -8.48
N GLY A 110 -7.25 -19.21 -7.53
CA GLY A 110 -6.57 -17.92 -7.68
C GLY A 110 -5.52 -17.93 -8.79
N HIS A 111 -5.40 -16.82 -9.52
CA HIS A 111 -4.43 -16.66 -10.62
C HIS A 111 -3.21 -15.81 -10.25
N ALA A 112 -3.23 -15.06 -9.15
CA ALA A 112 -2.16 -14.13 -8.78
C ALA A 112 -0.90 -14.88 -8.32
N SER A 113 0.27 -14.47 -8.83
CA SER A 113 1.55 -15.06 -8.43
C SER A 113 1.96 -14.62 -7.01
N PHE A 114 2.92 -15.31 -6.40
CA PHE A 114 3.47 -14.94 -5.10
C PHE A 114 4.04 -13.51 -5.11
N GLY A 115 4.88 -13.17 -6.10
CA GLY A 115 5.46 -11.83 -6.24
C GLY A 115 4.41 -10.75 -6.51
N MET A 116 3.40 -11.05 -7.33
CA MET A 116 2.27 -10.14 -7.58
C MET A 116 1.49 -9.85 -6.30
N SER A 117 1.27 -10.87 -5.46
CA SER A 117 0.61 -10.73 -4.15
C SER A 117 1.45 -9.89 -3.18
N VAL A 118 2.78 -10.03 -3.20
CA VAL A 118 3.72 -9.18 -2.45
C VAL A 118 3.64 -7.73 -2.92
N PHE A 119 3.59 -7.46 -4.23
CA PHE A 119 3.46 -6.10 -4.74
C PHE A 119 2.11 -5.47 -4.41
N ASN A 120 1.00 -6.20 -4.55
CA ASN A 120 -0.33 -5.69 -4.15
C ASN A 120 -0.40 -5.37 -2.65
N LEU A 121 0.10 -6.27 -1.79
CA LEU A 121 0.10 -6.03 -0.35
C LEU A 121 1.09 -4.93 0.05
N SER A 122 2.23 -4.82 -0.64
CA SER A 122 3.19 -3.72 -0.45
C SER A 122 2.56 -2.37 -0.82
N ASN A 123 1.84 -2.27 -1.93
CA ASN A 123 1.15 -1.04 -2.33
C ASN A 123 0.05 -0.65 -1.33
N ALA A 124 -0.67 -1.63 -0.78
CA ALA A 124 -1.68 -1.41 0.26
C ALA A 124 -1.09 -0.90 1.59
N ILE A 125 0.13 -1.31 1.96
CA ILE A 125 0.85 -0.78 3.13
C ILE A 125 1.43 0.61 2.81
N MET A 126 2.30 0.66 1.79
CA MET A 126 3.12 1.82 1.39
C MET A 126 2.36 3.14 1.40
N GLY A 127 1.29 3.19 0.60
CA GLY A 127 0.33 4.27 0.49
C GLY A 127 0.89 5.69 0.58
N SER A 128 0.12 6.55 1.25
CA SER A 128 0.46 7.95 1.55
C SER A 128 1.19 8.09 2.88
N GLY A 129 1.14 7.06 3.74
CA GLY A 129 1.71 7.09 5.09
C GLY A 129 3.21 7.43 5.09
N ILE A 130 3.95 6.97 4.07
CA ILE A 130 5.39 7.22 3.90
C ILE A 130 5.76 8.72 3.96
N LEU A 131 4.89 9.62 3.46
CA LEU A 131 5.16 11.06 3.41
C LEU A 131 5.07 11.75 4.78
N GLY A 132 4.36 11.15 5.74
CA GLY A 132 4.22 11.65 7.11
C GLY A 132 5.21 11.05 8.11
N LEU A 133 6.05 10.08 7.71
CA LEU A 133 6.93 9.37 8.65
C LEU A 133 8.11 10.22 9.12
N SER A 134 8.67 11.08 8.26
CA SER A 134 9.73 12.03 8.65
C SER A 134 9.23 13.01 9.70
N PHE A 135 7.98 13.48 9.58
CA PHE A 135 7.32 14.33 10.57
C PHE A 135 7.12 13.58 11.90
N ALA A 136 6.67 12.32 11.86
CA ALA A 136 6.56 11.48 13.04
C ALA A 136 7.92 11.27 13.73
N MET A 137 9.01 11.09 12.97
CA MET A 137 10.37 10.98 13.53
C MET A 137 10.83 12.29 14.17
N ALA A 138 10.59 13.45 13.52
CA ALA A 138 10.94 14.76 14.09
C ALA A 138 10.28 15.00 15.46
N ASN A 139 9.04 14.54 15.64
CA ASN A 139 8.25 14.73 16.87
C ASN A 139 8.40 13.63 17.94
N THR A 140 9.24 12.62 17.70
CA THR A 140 9.58 11.56 18.68
C THR A 140 11.08 11.40 18.94
N GLY A 141 11.92 11.86 18.01
CA GLY A 141 13.34 11.54 17.97
C GLY A 141 13.62 10.13 17.44
N ILE A 142 14.85 9.91 16.98
CA ILE A 142 15.23 8.72 16.20
C ILE A 142 14.98 7.40 16.97
N ILE A 143 15.32 7.33 18.26
CA ILE A 143 15.25 6.06 19.01
C ILE A 143 13.80 5.68 19.27
N LEU A 144 13.00 6.62 19.79
CA LEU A 144 11.59 6.38 20.07
C LEU A 144 10.80 6.07 18.79
N PHE A 145 11.05 6.80 17.69
CA PHE A 145 10.48 6.47 16.38
C PHE A 145 10.79 5.03 15.97
N THR A 146 12.07 4.62 16.02
CA THR A 146 12.51 3.29 15.59
C THR A 146 11.82 2.19 16.40
N VAL A 147 11.75 2.35 17.73
CA VAL A 147 11.07 1.40 18.64
C VAL A 147 9.58 1.33 18.31
N LEU A 148 8.90 2.46 18.12
CA LEU A 148 7.48 2.50 17.78
C LEU A 148 7.19 1.88 16.41
N LEU A 149 8.01 2.16 15.39
CA LEU A 149 7.83 1.62 14.04
C LEU A 149 7.99 0.09 14.02
N VAL A 150 9.03 -0.43 14.66
CA VAL A 150 9.25 -1.88 14.79
C VAL A 150 8.13 -2.54 15.61
N ALA A 151 7.69 -1.91 16.70
CA ALA A 151 6.58 -2.41 17.51
C ALA A 151 5.28 -2.52 16.69
N VAL A 152 4.87 -1.45 15.99
CA VAL A 152 3.65 -1.45 15.18
C VAL A 152 3.75 -2.46 14.02
N ALA A 153 4.92 -2.62 13.39
CA ALA A 153 5.14 -3.63 12.36
C ALA A 153 4.96 -5.07 12.90
N ILE A 154 5.52 -5.40 14.07
CA ILE A 154 5.35 -6.71 14.73
C ILE A 154 3.89 -6.94 15.12
N LEU A 155 3.22 -5.93 15.65
CA LEU A 155 1.82 -6.01 16.07
C LEU A 155 0.87 -6.18 14.86
N SER A 156 1.17 -5.52 13.73
CA SER A 156 0.48 -5.73 12.45
C SER A 156 0.70 -7.16 11.92
N LEU A 157 1.93 -7.68 11.94
CA LEU A 157 2.23 -9.08 11.55
C LEU A 157 1.47 -10.11 12.40
N TYR A 158 1.43 -9.92 13.72
CA TYR A 158 0.68 -10.78 14.63
C TYR A 158 -0.83 -10.73 14.34
N SER A 159 -1.37 -9.53 14.10
CA SER A 159 -2.75 -9.34 13.72
C SER A 159 -3.12 -10.03 12.40
N VAL A 160 -2.29 -9.89 11.36
CA VAL A 160 -2.49 -10.61 10.09
C VAL A 160 -2.51 -12.12 10.31
N HIS A 161 -1.64 -12.65 11.16
CA HIS A 161 -1.66 -14.07 11.53
C HIS A 161 -2.98 -14.46 12.24
N LEU A 162 -3.47 -13.67 13.21
CA LEU A 162 -4.76 -13.90 13.85
C LEU A 162 -5.89 -13.89 12.81
N LEU A 163 -5.92 -12.92 11.90
CA LEU A 163 -6.92 -12.79 10.84
C LEU A 163 -6.92 -14.03 9.92
N LEU A 164 -5.76 -14.49 9.46
CA LEU A 164 -5.64 -15.67 8.58
C LEU A 164 -6.01 -16.99 9.27
N VAL A 165 -5.73 -17.13 10.58
CA VAL A 165 -6.24 -18.28 11.35
C VAL A 165 -7.76 -18.21 11.47
N THR A 166 -8.29 -17.02 11.76
CA THR A 166 -9.71 -16.82 12.00
C THR A 166 -10.54 -16.96 10.72
N ALA A 167 -10.03 -16.52 9.57
CA ALA A 167 -10.66 -16.72 8.26
C ALA A 167 -10.85 -18.22 7.92
N LYS A 168 -9.89 -19.09 8.32
CA LYS A 168 -10.02 -20.54 8.15
C LYS A 168 -11.08 -21.13 9.08
N GLU A 169 -11.01 -20.84 10.38
CA GLU A 169 -11.94 -21.43 11.36
C GLU A 169 -13.36 -20.85 11.24
N GLY A 170 -13.48 -19.58 10.85
CA GLY A 170 -14.74 -18.93 10.50
C GLY A 170 -15.26 -19.33 9.11
N GLY A 171 -14.40 -19.90 8.25
CA GLY A 171 -14.73 -20.43 6.93
C GLY A 171 -15.13 -19.40 5.88
N SER A 172 -14.56 -18.18 5.92
CA SER A 172 -14.84 -17.14 4.91
C SER A 172 -13.66 -16.22 4.65
N LEU A 173 -13.51 -15.81 3.40
CA LEU A 173 -12.50 -14.85 2.94
C LEU A 173 -13.05 -13.42 2.79
N ILE A 174 -14.21 -13.12 3.38
CA ILE A 174 -14.81 -11.78 3.40
C ILE A 174 -14.83 -11.27 4.86
N TYR A 175 -14.22 -10.11 5.11
CA TYR A 175 -13.97 -9.60 6.45
C TYR A 175 -15.29 -9.28 7.19
N GLU A 176 -16.28 -8.70 6.51
CA GLU A 176 -17.60 -8.41 7.07
C GLU A 176 -18.40 -9.69 7.37
N LYS A 177 -18.19 -10.76 6.58
CA LYS A 177 -18.78 -12.08 6.85
C LYS A 177 -18.14 -12.77 8.04
N LEU A 178 -16.84 -12.55 8.27
CA LEU A 178 -16.16 -13.01 9.47
C LEU A 178 -16.74 -12.32 10.72
N GLY A 179 -16.98 -11.01 10.66
CA GLY A 179 -17.68 -10.25 11.70
C GLY A 179 -19.12 -10.72 11.93
N GLU A 180 -19.87 -11.00 10.86
CA GLU A 180 -21.23 -11.56 10.91
C GLU A 180 -21.25 -12.93 11.60
N ARG A 181 -20.26 -13.79 11.35
CA ARG A 181 -20.14 -15.12 12.00
C ARG A 181 -19.65 -15.05 13.44
N ALA A 182 -18.82 -14.07 13.81
CA ALA A 182 -18.29 -13.92 15.17
C ALA A 182 -19.32 -13.34 16.16
N PHE A 183 -19.94 -12.21 15.79
CA PHE A 183 -20.79 -11.41 16.69
C PHE A 183 -22.17 -11.05 16.09
N GLY A 184 -22.55 -11.63 14.94
CA GLY A 184 -23.80 -11.29 14.27
C GLY A 184 -23.75 -9.89 13.65
N TRP A 185 -24.91 -9.23 13.59
CA TRP A 185 -25.06 -7.92 12.95
C TRP A 185 -24.11 -6.84 13.51
N PRO A 186 -23.89 -6.70 14.83
CA PRO A 186 -22.91 -5.74 15.37
C PRO A 186 -21.48 -5.96 14.85
N GLY A 187 -21.01 -7.21 14.77
CA GLY A 187 -19.68 -7.54 14.26
C GLY A 187 -19.53 -7.24 12.76
N LYS A 188 -20.59 -7.51 11.99
CA LYS A 188 -20.67 -7.14 10.57
C LYS A 188 -20.56 -5.63 10.37
N MET A 189 -21.32 -4.86 11.15
CA MET A 189 -21.34 -3.39 11.05
C MET A 189 -20.03 -2.76 11.52
N ALA A 190 -19.40 -3.30 12.57
CA ALA A 190 -18.08 -2.85 13.03
C ALA A 190 -17.00 -3.08 11.97
N ALA A 191 -16.94 -4.28 11.36
CA ALA A 191 -16.04 -4.56 10.26
C ALA A 191 -16.27 -3.63 9.06
N PHE A 192 -17.52 -3.56 8.57
CA PHE A 192 -17.93 -2.72 7.46
C PHE A 192 -17.56 -1.24 7.67
N GLY A 193 -17.93 -0.67 8.83
CA GLY A 193 -17.67 0.73 9.14
C GLY A 193 -16.17 1.04 9.24
N SER A 194 -15.38 0.12 9.80
CA SER A 194 -13.92 0.28 9.91
C SER A 194 -13.23 0.23 8.55
N ILE A 195 -13.63 -0.71 7.68
CA ILE A 195 -13.08 -0.83 6.32
C ILE A 195 -13.41 0.41 5.50
N ILE A 196 -14.67 0.88 5.53
CA ILE A 196 -15.06 2.10 4.82
C ILE A 196 -14.33 3.32 5.37
N MET A 197 -14.24 3.48 6.69
CA MET A 197 -13.53 4.62 7.29
C MET A 197 -12.04 4.60 6.94
N GLN A 198 -11.38 3.45 6.98
CA GLN A 198 -9.98 3.29 6.59
C GLN A 198 -9.76 3.64 5.10
N ASN A 199 -10.60 3.12 4.22
CA ASN A 199 -10.43 3.29 2.78
C ASN A 199 -10.83 4.71 2.31
N ILE A 200 -11.81 5.35 2.97
CA ILE A 200 -12.05 6.80 2.81
C ILE A 200 -10.84 7.60 3.29
N GLY A 201 -10.28 7.27 4.45
CA GLY A 201 -9.08 7.93 4.97
C GLY A 201 -7.88 7.87 4.01
N ALA A 202 -7.58 6.67 3.50
CA ALA A 202 -6.52 6.45 2.52
C ALA A 202 -6.79 7.14 1.17
N MET A 203 -8.02 7.08 0.67
CA MET A 203 -8.42 7.82 -0.54
C MET A 203 -8.29 9.34 -0.36
N SER A 204 -8.71 9.85 0.80
CA SER A 204 -8.62 11.27 1.14
C SER A 204 -7.17 11.74 1.22
N SER A 205 -6.26 10.99 1.81
CA SER A 205 -4.84 11.38 1.84
C SER A 205 -4.17 11.31 0.46
N TYR A 206 -4.55 10.39 -0.42
CA TYR A 206 -4.08 10.41 -1.83
C TYR A 206 -4.58 11.64 -2.58
N LEU A 207 -5.86 11.98 -2.45
CA LEU A 207 -6.44 13.17 -3.07
C LEU A 207 -5.88 14.47 -2.46
N PHE A 208 -5.49 14.47 -1.18
CA PHE A 208 -4.78 15.58 -0.54
C PHE A 208 -3.42 15.81 -1.22
N ILE A 209 -2.61 14.76 -1.42
CA ILE A 209 -1.33 14.86 -2.15
C ILE A 209 -1.56 15.42 -3.57
N VAL A 210 -2.60 14.95 -4.28
CA VAL A 210 -2.97 15.50 -5.60
C VAL A 210 -3.35 16.99 -5.53
N LYS A 211 -4.10 17.42 -4.51
CA LYS A 211 -4.49 18.81 -4.29
C LYS A 211 -3.29 19.74 -4.08
N TYR A 212 -2.24 19.32 -3.37
CA TYR A 212 -1.11 20.19 -3.02
C TYR A 212 0.10 20.06 -3.97
N GLU A 213 0.46 18.86 -4.43
CA GLU A 213 1.66 18.67 -5.26
C GLU A 213 1.43 18.95 -6.77
N LEU A 214 0.21 18.74 -7.29
CA LEU A 214 -0.09 18.99 -8.71
C LEU A 214 0.05 20.49 -9.11
N PRO A 215 -0.40 21.48 -8.32
CA PRO A 215 -0.06 22.89 -8.55
C PRO A 215 1.44 23.14 -8.72
N GLU A 216 2.28 22.58 -7.83
CA GLU A 216 3.73 22.82 -7.84
C GLU A 216 4.41 22.17 -9.05
N VAL A 217 3.91 21.01 -9.50
CA VAL A 217 4.33 20.41 -10.77
C VAL A 217 3.99 21.32 -11.95
N ILE A 218 2.78 21.87 -12.00
CA ILE A 218 2.36 22.77 -13.08
C ILE A 218 3.19 24.07 -13.08
N ARG A 219 3.45 24.68 -11.92
CA ARG A 219 4.32 25.86 -11.81
C ARG A 219 5.75 25.57 -12.28
N ALA A 220 6.30 24.41 -11.94
CA ALA A 220 7.64 24.01 -12.37
C ALA A 220 7.73 23.80 -13.88
N PHE A 221 6.72 23.18 -14.52
CA PHE A 221 6.69 23.06 -15.98
C PHE A 221 6.52 24.41 -16.70
N LEU A 222 5.65 25.27 -16.19
CA LEU A 222 5.38 26.59 -16.78
C LEU A 222 6.41 27.66 -16.41
N HIS A 223 7.40 27.32 -15.57
CA HIS A 223 8.43 28.24 -15.06
C HIS A 223 7.85 29.52 -14.42
N LEU A 224 6.75 29.37 -13.68
CA LEU A 224 6.06 30.47 -13.01
C LEU A 224 6.64 30.70 -11.60
N GLU A 225 7.30 31.84 -11.40
CA GLU A 225 7.89 32.20 -10.09
C GLU A 225 6.86 32.74 -9.10
N GLU A 226 5.81 33.40 -9.60
CA GLU A 226 4.72 33.99 -8.80
C GLU A 226 3.41 33.22 -8.94
N ASN A 227 2.62 33.20 -7.86
CA ASN A 227 1.32 32.56 -7.83
C ASN A 227 0.22 33.57 -8.19
N SER A 228 -0.03 33.75 -9.48
CA SER A 228 -1.00 34.70 -10.05
C SER A 228 -2.48 34.45 -9.72
N GLY A 229 -2.81 33.49 -8.85
CA GLY A 229 -4.18 33.16 -8.45
C GLY A 229 -4.99 32.40 -9.51
N GLU A 230 -4.33 31.96 -10.58
CA GLU A 230 -4.96 31.31 -11.73
C GLU A 230 -5.67 30.00 -11.38
N TRP A 231 -6.79 29.73 -12.07
CA TRP A 231 -7.64 28.57 -11.82
C TRP A 231 -6.90 27.23 -11.98
N TYR A 232 -5.92 27.16 -12.89
CA TYR A 232 -5.10 25.98 -13.16
C TYR A 232 -3.94 25.79 -12.16
N LEU A 233 -3.74 26.72 -11.22
CA LEU A 233 -2.83 26.60 -10.08
C LEU A 233 -3.60 26.37 -8.76
N ASN A 234 -4.94 26.35 -8.80
CA ASN A 234 -5.76 26.13 -7.63
C ASN A 234 -5.98 24.62 -7.40
N GLY A 235 -5.32 24.09 -6.38
CA GLY A 235 -5.40 22.68 -5.98
C GLY A 235 -6.82 22.12 -5.81
N ASN A 236 -7.76 22.95 -5.34
CA ASN A 236 -9.16 22.53 -5.15
C ASN A 236 -9.88 22.27 -6.48
N TYR A 237 -9.53 22.98 -7.56
CA TYR A 237 -10.08 22.68 -8.90
C TYR A 237 -9.34 21.53 -9.56
N LEU A 238 -8.00 21.49 -9.43
CA LEU A 238 -7.17 20.43 -10.02
C LEU A 238 -7.52 19.03 -9.49
N VAL A 239 -7.76 18.88 -8.18
CA VAL A 239 -8.15 17.58 -7.59
C VAL A 239 -9.50 17.09 -8.13
N LEU A 240 -10.44 18.01 -8.40
CA LEU A 240 -11.73 17.69 -9.04
C LEU A 240 -11.54 17.28 -10.51
N PHE A 241 -10.69 17.98 -11.27
CA PHE A 241 -10.40 17.61 -12.66
C PHE A 241 -9.71 16.25 -12.78
N VAL A 242 -8.71 15.95 -11.94
CA VAL A 242 -8.07 14.61 -11.88
C VAL A 242 -9.07 13.55 -11.45
N SER A 243 -9.93 13.86 -10.48
CA SER A 243 -10.98 12.95 -10.01
C SER A 243 -11.95 12.56 -11.13
N VAL A 244 -12.47 13.52 -11.88
CA VAL A 244 -13.45 13.27 -12.95
C VAL A 244 -12.79 12.73 -14.22
N GLY A 245 -11.61 13.25 -14.59
CA GLY A 245 -10.96 12.93 -15.87
C GLY A 245 -10.10 11.66 -15.87
N ILE A 246 -9.57 11.24 -14.71
CA ILE A 246 -8.65 10.10 -14.62
C ILE A 246 -9.19 9.04 -13.64
N ILE A 247 -9.44 9.42 -12.39
CA ILE A 247 -9.76 8.47 -11.31
C ILE A 247 -11.11 7.81 -11.55
N LEU A 248 -12.15 8.58 -11.88
CA LEU A 248 -13.49 8.05 -12.10
C LEU A 248 -13.51 7.04 -13.27
N PRO A 249 -13.01 7.33 -14.50
CA PRO A 249 -12.89 6.34 -15.57
C PRO A 249 -12.16 5.05 -15.16
N LEU A 250 -11.01 5.16 -14.49
CA LEU A 250 -10.25 3.99 -14.02
C LEU A 250 -11.04 3.17 -12.99
N SER A 251 -11.81 3.82 -12.11
CA SER A 251 -12.63 3.15 -11.11
C SER A 251 -13.82 2.39 -11.70
N LEU A 252 -14.26 2.72 -12.92
CA LEU A 252 -15.39 2.05 -13.62
C LEU A 252 -14.98 0.77 -14.34
N LEU A 253 -13.68 0.45 -14.39
CA LEU A 253 -13.18 -0.78 -14.97
C LEU A 253 -13.70 -1.98 -14.16
N LYS A 254 -14.42 -2.89 -14.85
CA LYS A 254 -15.01 -4.10 -14.24
C LYS A 254 -13.96 -5.06 -13.71
N ASN A 255 -12.90 -5.27 -14.50
CA ASN A 255 -11.86 -6.25 -14.23
C ASN A 255 -10.55 -5.51 -13.95
N LEU A 256 -10.15 -5.45 -12.69
CA LEU A 256 -8.84 -4.93 -12.27
C LEU A 256 -7.72 -5.97 -12.48
N GLY A 257 -7.81 -6.84 -13.49
CA GLY A 257 -6.86 -7.95 -13.72
C GLY A 257 -5.40 -7.52 -13.95
N TYR A 258 -5.15 -6.22 -14.13
CA TYR A 258 -3.82 -5.62 -14.24
C TYR A 258 -3.27 -5.02 -12.93
N LEU A 259 -3.99 -5.14 -11.80
CA LEU A 259 -3.63 -4.52 -10.51
C LEU A 259 -2.21 -4.84 -10.04
N GLY A 260 -1.76 -6.07 -10.31
CA GLY A 260 -0.40 -6.50 -10.01
C GLY A 260 0.68 -5.64 -10.66
N TYR A 261 0.45 -5.22 -11.91
CA TYR A 261 1.39 -4.40 -12.67
C TYR A 261 1.35 -2.94 -12.22
N THR A 262 0.15 -2.39 -11.95
CA THR A 262 0.02 -1.02 -11.43
C THR A 262 0.60 -0.88 -10.02
N SER A 263 0.42 -1.89 -9.15
CA SER A 263 1.05 -1.94 -7.82
C SER A 263 2.58 -2.03 -7.92
N GLY A 264 3.11 -2.83 -8.85
CA GLY A 264 4.56 -2.91 -9.10
C GLY A 264 5.15 -1.59 -9.62
N PHE A 265 4.43 -0.89 -10.49
CA PHE A 265 4.83 0.44 -10.97
C PHE A 265 4.82 1.49 -9.84
N SER A 266 3.75 1.53 -9.04
CA SER A 266 3.63 2.39 -7.85
C SER A 266 4.79 2.17 -6.87
N LEU A 267 5.12 0.91 -6.58
CA LEU A 267 6.25 0.54 -5.73
C LEU A 267 7.60 1.03 -6.30
N SER A 268 7.79 0.92 -7.62
CA SER A 268 8.99 1.41 -8.31
C SER A 268 9.15 2.94 -8.18
N CYS A 269 8.06 3.70 -8.37
CA CYS A 269 8.03 5.15 -8.17
C CYS A 269 8.45 5.56 -6.74
N MET A 270 8.06 4.78 -5.74
CA MET A 270 8.36 5.06 -4.33
C MET A 270 9.78 4.64 -3.93
N VAL A 271 10.36 3.61 -4.55
CA VAL A 271 11.80 3.29 -4.46
C VAL A 271 12.64 4.42 -5.09
N PHE A 272 12.20 4.98 -6.23
CA PHE A 272 12.84 6.15 -6.83
C PHE A 272 12.79 7.39 -5.93
N PHE A 273 11.62 7.69 -5.35
CA PHE A 273 11.45 8.74 -4.33
C PHE A 273 12.45 8.57 -3.17
N LEU A 274 12.56 7.37 -2.59
CA LEU A 274 13.51 7.09 -1.53
C LEU A 274 14.97 7.33 -1.96
N GLY A 275 15.35 6.87 -3.15
CA GLY A 275 16.69 7.10 -3.71
C GLY A 275 17.03 8.58 -3.86
N VAL A 276 16.06 9.40 -4.30
CA VAL A 276 16.25 10.86 -4.44
C VAL A 276 16.30 11.55 -3.07
N ILE A 277 15.53 11.13 -2.06
CA ILE A 277 15.67 11.69 -0.69
C ILE A 277 17.08 11.44 -0.15
N ILE A 278 17.58 10.21 -0.27
CA ILE A 278 18.94 9.84 0.19
C ILE A 278 19.99 10.68 -0.55
N TYR A 279 19.85 10.84 -1.87
CA TYR A 279 20.73 11.69 -2.67
C TYR A 279 20.64 13.17 -2.28
N LYS A 280 19.45 13.71 -2.03
CA LYS A 280 19.31 15.11 -1.59
C LYS A 280 19.91 15.33 -0.21
N LYS A 281 19.80 14.39 0.73
CA LYS A 281 20.47 14.50 2.05
C LYS A 281 21.99 14.68 1.93
N THR A 282 22.65 14.15 0.91
CA THR A 282 24.11 14.36 0.70
C THR A 282 24.44 15.68 0.01
N GLN A 283 23.47 16.34 -0.62
CA GLN A 283 23.64 17.64 -1.29
C GLN A 283 23.28 18.83 -0.41
N LEU A 284 22.31 18.71 0.51
CA LEU A 284 21.93 19.80 1.42
C LEU A 284 22.91 19.89 2.61
N PRO A 285 23.69 20.98 2.76
CA PRO A 285 24.38 21.29 4.00
C PRO A 285 23.39 21.72 5.07
N CYS A 286 23.75 21.51 6.33
CA CYS A 286 23.06 22.08 7.49
C CYS A 286 24.06 23.04 8.19
N PRO A 287 23.67 24.25 8.62
CA PRO A 287 22.32 24.84 8.58
C PRO A 287 21.86 25.23 7.16
N LEU A 288 20.54 25.30 6.97
CA LEU A 288 19.92 25.63 5.69
C LEU A 288 20.03 27.14 5.38
N PRO A 289 20.72 27.58 4.31
CA PRO A 289 21.08 29.00 4.12
C PRO A 289 19.89 29.97 4.04
N PHE A 290 18.75 29.53 3.52
CA PHE A 290 17.59 30.39 3.28
C PHE A 290 16.70 30.61 4.52
N LEU A 291 16.63 29.65 5.46
CA LEU A 291 15.87 29.83 6.70
C LEU A 291 16.51 30.88 7.62
N HIS A 292 17.84 30.97 7.61
CA HIS A 292 18.60 31.91 8.45
C HIS A 292 18.48 33.37 7.99
N GLY A 293 18.13 33.59 6.71
CA GLY A 293 17.90 34.93 6.16
C GLY A 293 16.59 35.56 6.65
N HIS A 294 15.56 34.77 6.96
CA HIS A 294 14.24 35.33 7.33
C HIS A 294 14.13 35.71 8.81
N SER A 295 14.96 35.11 9.68
CA SER A 295 15.17 35.53 11.07
C SER A 295 16.08 36.75 11.21
N SER A 296 16.86 37.05 10.17
CA SER A 296 17.75 38.21 10.10
C SER A 296 16.98 39.44 9.60
N ASN A 297 16.27 40.14 10.50
CA ASN A 297 15.60 41.40 10.17
C ASN A 297 16.63 42.53 10.01
N LEU A 298 17.46 42.44 8.97
CA LEU A 298 18.55 43.35 8.69
C LEU A 298 18.15 44.33 7.59
N SER A 299 17.83 45.56 8.00
CA SER A 299 17.57 46.68 7.10
C SER A 299 18.82 47.02 6.28
N ILE A 300 18.89 46.56 5.03
CA ILE A 300 19.88 47.03 4.06
C ILE A 300 19.17 47.90 3.01
N ASN A 301 19.27 49.21 3.20
CA ASN A 301 19.13 50.16 2.09
C ASN A 301 20.33 49.94 1.15
N GLY A 302 20.09 49.38 -0.03
CA GLY A 302 21.12 49.17 -1.04
C GLY A 302 20.57 48.33 -2.18
N SER A 303 20.52 48.91 -3.37
CA SER A 303 20.11 48.22 -4.59
C SER A 303 21.14 47.16 -4.99
N ASP A 304 20.77 45.88 -4.93
CA ASP A 304 21.26 44.84 -5.85
C ASP A 304 20.37 43.58 -5.80
N MET A 305 20.33 42.84 -6.92
CA MET A 305 19.44 41.69 -7.15
C MET A 305 19.85 40.43 -6.36
N PRO A 306 18.91 39.66 -5.77
CA PRO A 306 19.20 38.33 -5.24
C PRO A 306 19.33 37.31 -6.37
N GLY A 307 20.55 37.15 -6.88
CA GLY A 307 20.90 36.20 -7.93
C GLY A 307 20.83 34.72 -7.48
N LEU A 308 20.30 33.89 -8.37
CA LEU A 308 20.20 32.43 -8.26
C LEU A 308 21.59 31.76 -8.11
N TYR A 309 21.80 30.96 -7.06
CA TYR A 309 22.97 30.07 -6.94
C TYR A 309 22.61 28.61 -7.23
N ALA A 310 22.92 28.15 -8.44
CA ALA A 310 23.04 26.73 -8.74
C ALA A 310 24.31 26.18 -8.07
N LEU A 311 24.19 25.07 -7.33
CA LEU A 311 25.33 24.39 -6.71
C LEU A 311 26.22 23.76 -7.79
N GLN A 312 27.35 24.39 -8.08
CA GLN A 312 28.32 23.85 -9.03
C GLN A 312 29.26 22.85 -8.34
N ASN A 313 29.24 21.63 -8.87
CA ASN A 313 30.08 20.51 -8.43
C ASN A 313 31.59 20.83 -8.58
N LYS A 314 32.36 20.70 -7.48
CA LYS A 314 33.82 20.61 -7.56
C LYS A 314 34.41 19.80 -6.42
N SER A 315 34.98 18.66 -6.78
CA SER A 315 35.84 17.84 -5.93
C SER A 315 37.07 18.63 -5.45
N ILE A 316 37.23 18.80 -4.15
CA ILE A 316 38.51 19.18 -3.53
C ILE A 316 38.85 18.14 -2.45
N GLN A 317 39.91 17.41 -2.73
CA GLN A 317 40.60 16.49 -1.85
C GLN A 317 41.28 17.28 -0.73
N MET A 318 40.89 17.08 0.53
CA MET A 318 41.63 17.60 1.68
C MET A 318 42.69 16.58 2.10
N ASP A 319 43.94 16.90 1.80
CA ASP A 319 45.10 16.26 2.41
C ASP A 319 45.42 16.95 3.75
N PHE A 320 45.95 16.21 4.71
CA PHE A 320 46.00 16.59 6.12
C PHE A 320 47.44 16.52 6.63
N SER A 321 48.14 17.65 6.73
CA SER A 321 49.43 17.66 7.46
C SER A 321 49.89 19.05 7.97
N HIS A 322 50.08 19.06 9.29
CA HIS A 322 51.05 19.83 10.08
C HIS A 322 50.95 21.36 10.24
N ALA A 323 50.95 21.71 11.53
CA ALA A 323 51.10 23.06 12.06
C ALA A 323 52.55 23.54 12.02
N ASP A 324 52.74 24.85 12.13
CA ASP A 324 53.88 25.41 12.87
C ASP A 324 53.53 26.76 13.51
N ILE A 325 54.24 27.10 14.60
CA ILE A 325 53.94 28.22 15.50
C ILE A 325 55.11 29.23 15.48
N SER A 326 54.86 30.53 15.25
CA SER A 326 55.53 31.65 15.98
C SER A 326 55.11 33.06 15.50
N PRO A 327 55.35 34.14 16.30
CA PRO A 327 54.60 35.40 16.22
C PRO A 327 55.43 36.69 15.90
N ALA A 328 54.77 37.84 16.06
CA ALA A 328 55.25 39.25 16.01
C ALA A 328 55.20 39.92 14.60
N ILE A 329 55.02 41.24 14.40
CA ILE A 329 55.27 42.46 15.21
C ILE A 329 54.19 43.57 14.98
N ILE A 330 53.84 44.31 16.06
CA ILE A 330 53.48 45.75 16.21
C ILE A 330 53.13 46.57 14.92
N GLY A 331 52.09 47.41 14.84
CA GLY A 331 51.04 47.85 15.78
C GLY A 331 50.54 49.28 15.47
N SER A 332 49.49 49.77 16.13
CA SER A 332 49.29 51.17 16.60
C SER A 332 47.86 51.43 17.10
N HIS A 333 47.72 52.44 17.96
CA HIS A 333 46.52 52.81 18.72
C HIS A 333 45.26 53.14 17.88
N ASP A 334 44.09 52.75 18.38
CA ASP A 334 43.13 53.77 18.85
C ASP A 334 42.24 53.26 20.00
N THR A 335 42.01 54.11 20.99
CA THR A 335 41.21 53.78 22.19
C THR A 335 39.81 54.36 22.10
N GLN A 336 38.79 53.50 21.97
CA GLN A 336 37.40 53.88 22.25
C GLN A 336 36.69 52.88 23.16
N HIS A 337 35.73 53.43 23.91
CA HIS A 337 35.06 52.82 25.04
C HIS A 337 34.55 51.40 24.82
N SER A 338 34.87 50.52 25.77
CA SER A 338 34.16 49.26 25.96
C SER A 338 32.74 49.55 26.49
N THR A 339 31.77 49.63 25.59
CA THR A 339 30.37 49.32 25.93
C THR A 339 30.22 47.81 25.88
N GLY A 340 30.11 47.18 27.05
CA GLY A 340 29.80 45.76 27.15
C GLY A 340 28.41 45.48 26.60
N ILE A 341 28.33 45.13 25.32
CA ILE A 341 27.18 44.42 24.78
C ILE A 341 27.24 43.03 25.41
N HIS A 342 26.37 42.80 26.38
CA HIS A 342 26.01 41.45 26.77
C HIS A 342 25.30 40.83 25.56
N SER A 343 26.07 40.18 24.69
CA SER A 343 25.50 39.21 23.77
C SER A 343 24.98 38.07 24.65
N GLU A 344 23.66 38.03 24.87
CA GLU A 344 23.03 36.76 25.22
C GLU A 344 23.39 35.76 24.13
N PRO A 345 23.68 34.49 24.47
CA PRO A 345 23.79 33.45 23.47
C PRO A 345 22.45 33.36 22.72
N HIS A 346 22.45 33.74 21.44
CA HIS A 346 21.34 33.35 20.57
C HIS A 346 21.27 31.82 20.54
N PRO A 347 20.07 31.21 20.57
CA PRO A 347 19.92 29.76 20.61
C PRO A 347 20.70 29.12 19.46
N ASP A 348 21.56 28.17 19.82
CA ASP A 348 22.81 27.95 19.10
C ASP A 348 22.59 27.35 17.70
N VAL A 349 23.30 27.88 16.71
CA VAL A 349 23.28 27.38 15.32
C VAL A 349 23.70 25.90 15.24
N GLU A 350 24.47 25.42 16.22
CA GLU A 350 24.83 24.01 16.37
C GLU A 350 23.64 23.12 16.78
N GLU A 351 22.70 23.58 17.62
CA GLU A 351 21.54 22.76 18.00
C GLU A 351 20.67 22.41 16.79
N MET A 352 20.50 23.35 15.85
CA MET A 352 19.65 23.19 14.64
C MET A 352 20.02 21.99 13.76
N CYS A 353 21.26 21.52 13.84
CA CYS A 353 21.80 20.44 13.02
C CYS A 353 22.12 19.17 13.84
N THR A 354 21.69 19.10 15.10
CA THR A 354 21.88 17.92 15.95
C THR A 354 20.71 16.94 15.87
N PRO A 355 20.96 15.63 15.70
CA PRO A 355 19.90 14.63 15.69
C PRO A 355 19.37 14.42 17.11
N LYS A 356 18.07 14.66 17.31
CA LYS A 356 17.39 14.41 18.59
C LYS A 356 17.00 12.94 18.67
N TYR A 357 17.46 12.27 19.74
CA TYR A 357 17.20 10.84 19.95
C TYR A 357 15.85 10.57 20.62
N PHE A 358 15.41 11.50 21.47
CA PHE A 358 14.11 11.50 22.14
C PHE A 358 13.51 12.91 22.09
N VAL A 359 12.24 13.00 21.71
CA VAL A 359 11.44 14.23 21.71
C VAL A 359 10.06 13.89 22.27
N PHE A 360 9.56 14.72 23.18
CA PHE A 360 8.21 14.62 23.73
C PHE A 360 7.54 15.99 23.63
N ASN A 361 6.53 16.11 22.77
CA ASN A 361 5.75 17.32 22.55
C ASN A 361 4.27 16.96 22.33
N SER A 362 3.40 17.95 22.09
CA SER A 362 1.98 17.69 21.80
C SER A 362 1.77 16.87 20.52
N GLN A 363 2.63 17.06 19.52
CA GLN A 363 2.57 16.36 18.23
C GLN A 363 2.96 14.88 18.33
N THR A 364 3.70 14.47 19.37
CA THR A 364 3.99 13.06 19.69
C THR A 364 2.70 12.22 19.76
N ALA A 365 1.56 12.81 20.19
CA ALA A 365 0.26 12.14 20.23
C ALA A 365 -0.24 11.63 18.86
N TYR A 366 0.15 12.30 17.77
CA TYR A 366 -0.20 11.93 16.40
C TYR A 366 0.71 10.82 15.84
N THR A 367 1.90 10.62 16.39
CA THR A 367 2.90 9.69 15.82
C THR A 367 2.39 8.25 15.82
N VAL A 368 1.95 7.69 16.95
CA VAL A 368 1.52 6.29 16.98
C VAL A 368 0.29 6.03 16.08
N PRO A 369 -0.72 6.93 16.03
CA PRO A 369 -1.77 6.88 15.00
C PRO A 369 -1.25 6.92 13.56
N ILE A 370 -0.31 7.81 13.21
CA ILE A 370 0.31 7.87 11.87
C ILE A 370 0.97 6.52 11.53
N LEU A 371 1.68 5.89 12.49
CA LEU A 371 2.30 4.58 12.29
C LEU A 371 1.26 3.46 12.14
N ALA A 372 0.17 3.49 12.91
CA ALA A 372 -0.93 2.54 12.77
C ALA A 372 -1.60 2.67 11.38
N PHE A 373 -1.82 3.89 10.91
CA PHE A 373 -2.30 4.16 9.56
C PHE A 373 -1.31 3.68 8.49
N ALA A 374 0.00 3.83 8.69
CA ALA A 374 1.01 3.38 7.73
C ALA A 374 1.15 1.84 7.63
N PHE A 375 0.71 1.07 8.64
CA PHE A 375 0.82 -0.40 8.65
C PHE A 375 -0.52 -1.14 8.53
N VAL A 376 -1.62 -0.45 8.20
CA VAL A 376 -2.95 -1.07 8.04
C VAL A 376 -3.15 -1.67 6.64
N CYS A 377 -2.85 -2.96 6.49
CA CYS A 377 -3.16 -3.72 5.26
C CYS A 377 -4.34 -4.69 5.39
N HIS A 378 -4.90 -4.80 6.60
CA HIS A 378 -5.90 -5.80 6.99
C HIS A 378 -7.15 -5.92 6.10
N PRO A 379 -7.71 -4.85 5.51
CA PRO A 379 -8.81 -4.96 4.54
C PRO A 379 -8.44 -5.78 3.30
N GLU A 380 -7.21 -5.61 2.80
CA GLU A 380 -6.74 -6.18 1.53
C GLU A 380 -6.16 -7.60 1.68
N VAL A 381 -5.79 -8.02 2.90
CA VAL A 381 -5.22 -9.34 3.18
C VAL A 381 -6.13 -10.49 2.71
N LEU A 382 -7.43 -10.42 2.98
CA LEU A 382 -8.35 -11.51 2.61
C LEU A 382 -8.68 -11.55 1.11
N PRO A 383 -8.95 -10.41 0.43
CA PRO A 383 -9.01 -10.34 -1.04
C PRO A 383 -7.74 -10.91 -1.71
N ILE A 384 -6.55 -10.43 -1.33
CA ILE A 384 -5.27 -10.92 -1.90
C ILE A 384 -5.08 -12.42 -1.63
N TYR A 385 -5.48 -12.91 -0.44
CA TYR A 385 -5.43 -14.34 -0.14
C TYR A 385 -6.40 -15.19 -0.98
N SER A 386 -7.53 -14.61 -1.40
CA SER A 386 -8.50 -15.28 -2.27
C SER A 386 -8.00 -15.42 -3.71
N GLU A 387 -7.27 -14.43 -4.22
CA GLU A 387 -6.69 -14.39 -5.57
C GLU A 387 -5.34 -15.13 -5.70
N LEU A 388 -4.65 -15.39 -4.58
CA LEU A 388 -3.35 -16.06 -4.54
C LEU A 388 -3.41 -17.47 -5.17
N LYS A 389 -2.59 -17.71 -6.20
CA LYS A 389 -2.42 -19.03 -6.80
C LYS A 389 -1.89 -20.03 -5.78
N ASP A 390 -2.45 -21.25 -5.76
CA ASP A 390 -2.13 -22.33 -4.80
C ASP A 390 -2.18 -21.82 -3.35
N ARG A 391 -3.31 -21.19 -2.98
CA ARG A 391 -3.48 -20.47 -1.71
C ARG A 391 -3.26 -21.40 -0.51
N SER A 392 -2.37 -21.00 0.39
CA SER A 392 -2.24 -21.60 1.72
C SER A 392 -1.90 -20.53 2.76
N ARG A 393 -2.30 -20.76 4.02
CA ARG A 393 -2.00 -19.82 5.12
C ARG A 393 -0.51 -19.53 5.25
N LYS A 394 0.36 -20.54 5.10
CA LYS A 394 1.82 -20.37 5.16
C LYS A 394 2.33 -19.50 3.99
N LYS A 395 1.80 -19.70 2.78
CA LYS A 395 2.15 -18.88 1.61
C LYS A 395 1.73 -17.41 1.80
N MET A 396 0.50 -17.17 2.28
CA MET A 396 0.00 -15.81 2.54
C MET A 396 0.70 -15.13 3.73
N GLN A 397 1.04 -15.88 4.79
CA GLN A 397 1.87 -15.35 5.87
C GLN A 397 3.26 -14.96 5.35
N ASN A 398 3.87 -15.76 4.47
CA ASN A 398 5.16 -15.39 3.84
C ASN A 398 5.03 -14.14 2.95
N VAL A 399 3.95 -13.98 2.18
CA VAL A 399 3.64 -12.74 1.43
C VAL A 399 3.59 -11.55 2.40
N SER A 400 2.90 -11.71 3.53
CA SER A 400 2.71 -10.66 4.55
C SER A 400 4.01 -10.30 5.26
N ASN A 401 4.79 -11.30 5.67
CA ASN A 401 6.09 -11.13 6.30
C ASN A 401 7.06 -10.37 5.38
N LEU A 402 7.13 -10.74 4.09
CA LEU A 402 8.02 -10.10 3.12
C LEU A 402 7.58 -8.67 2.81
N SER A 403 6.27 -8.44 2.62
CA SER A 403 5.74 -7.09 2.33
C SER A 403 5.97 -6.13 3.50
N ILE A 404 5.64 -6.54 4.73
CA ILE A 404 5.82 -5.69 5.92
C ILE A 404 7.31 -5.46 6.22
N LEU A 405 8.19 -6.45 6.03
CA LEU A 405 9.64 -6.26 6.17
C LEU A 405 10.19 -5.26 5.13
N ALA A 406 9.79 -5.39 3.87
CA ALA A 406 10.20 -4.46 2.81
C ALA A 406 9.72 -3.04 3.09
N MET A 407 8.47 -2.86 3.55
CA MET A 407 7.95 -1.54 3.90
C MET A 407 8.63 -0.98 5.14
N LEU A 408 8.87 -1.79 6.18
CA LEU A 408 9.59 -1.36 7.40
C LEU A 408 10.98 -0.76 7.05
N ILE A 409 11.71 -1.38 6.13
CA ILE A 409 13.01 -0.87 5.66
C ILE A 409 12.85 0.47 4.94
N MET A 410 11.94 0.57 3.96
CA MET A 410 11.74 1.83 3.24
C MET A 410 11.19 2.95 4.13
N TYR A 411 10.34 2.62 5.10
CA TYR A 411 9.80 3.53 6.09
C TYR A 411 10.87 4.05 7.03
N MET A 412 11.74 3.18 7.56
CA MET A 412 12.90 3.61 8.35
C MET A 412 13.83 4.53 7.56
N LEU A 413 14.17 4.17 6.33
CA LEU A 413 15.08 4.96 5.50
C LEU A 413 14.43 6.31 5.10
N SER A 414 13.18 6.31 4.63
CA SER A 414 12.47 7.54 4.25
C SER A 414 12.33 8.50 5.44
N ALA A 415 11.94 7.97 6.62
CA ALA A 415 11.81 8.76 7.83
C ALA A 415 13.17 9.33 8.28
N LEU A 416 14.22 8.49 8.31
CA LEU A 416 15.55 8.88 8.75
C LEU A 416 16.19 9.93 7.84
N PHE A 417 16.23 9.68 6.53
CA PHE A 417 16.85 10.61 5.59
C PHE A 417 16.01 11.88 5.39
N GLY A 418 14.67 11.79 5.46
CA GLY A 418 13.80 12.97 5.49
C GLY A 418 14.00 13.82 6.75
N TYR A 419 14.04 13.18 7.93
CA TYR A 419 14.32 13.87 9.21
C TYR A 419 15.70 14.53 9.20
N LEU A 420 16.76 13.80 8.89
CA LEU A 420 18.14 14.33 8.87
C LEU A 420 18.36 15.44 7.83
N THR A 421 17.43 15.67 6.89
CA THR A 421 17.52 16.75 5.91
C THR A 421 17.01 18.09 6.46
N PHE A 422 16.03 18.08 7.38
CA PHE A 422 15.34 19.29 7.85
C PHE A 422 15.27 19.45 9.39
N TYR A 423 15.61 18.40 10.14
CA TYR A 423 15.55 18.31 11.60
C TYR A 423 14.18 18.71 12.16
N ASP A 424 14.09 19.78 12.94
CA ASP A 424 12.82 20.25 13.52
C ASP A 424 11.87 20.89 12.48
N ASN A 425 12.36 21.20 11.27
CA ASN A 425 11.60 21.91 10.23
C ASN A 425 10.82 20.99 9.28
N VAL A 426 10.65 19.70 9.63
CA VAL A 426 9.89 18.74 8.80
C VAL A 426 8.39 19.01 8.94
N GLU A 427 7.71 19.26 7.83
CA GLU A 427 6.25 19.38 7.80
C GLU A 427 5.56 18.01 7.68
N ALA A 428 4.25 17.97 7.96
CA ALA A 428 3.43 16.76 7.87
C ALA A 428 3.43 16.08 6.47
N GLU A 429 3.88 16.80 5.44
CA GLU A 429 4.15 16.28 4.10
C GLU A 429 5.59 16.60 3.68
N LEU A 430 6.39 15.55 3.47
CA LEU A 430 7.82 15.70 3.17
C LEU A 430 8.10 16.42 1.83
N LEU A 431 7.29 16.21 0.78
CA LEU A 431 7.49 16.86 -0.52
C LEU A 431 7.29 18.38 -0.42
N HIS A 432 6.26 18.81 0.30
CA HIS A 432 6.01 20.22 0.60
C HIS A 432 7.19 20.88 1.36
N THR A 433 7.82 20.14 2.27
CA THR A 433 9.05 20.59 2.95
C THR A 433 10.18 20.84 1.95
N PHE A 434 10.39 19.95 0.97
CA PHE A 434 11.35 20.16 -0.12
C PHE A 434 10.98 21.34 -1.03
N THR A 435 9.69 21.61 -1.29
CA THR A 435 9.20 22.75 -2.10
C THR A 435 9.68 24.09 -1.57
N LYS A 436 9.72 24.27 -0.23
CA LYS A 436 10.22 25.50 0.42
C LYS A 436 11.69 25.79 0.12
N VAL A 437 12.48 24.76 -0.20
CA VAL A 437 13.92 24.85 -0.48
C VAL A 437 14.20 24.90 -1.99
N TYR A 438 13.53 24.02 -2.74
CA TYR A 438 13.76 23.81 -4.17
C TYR A 438 12.44 23.93 -4.94
N LYS A 439 12.22 25.10 -5.55
CA LYS A 439 11.06 25.34 -6.43
C LYS A 439 11.18 24.62 -7.78
N PHE A 440 12.36 24.70 -8.42
CA PHE A 440 12.59 24.29 -9.82
C PHE A 440 13.61 23.16 -10.01
N ASP A 441 13.84 22.33 -8.99
CA ASP A 441 14.80 21.22 -9.11
C ASP A 441 14.23 20.05 -9.92
N THR A 442 14.87 19.69 -11.03
CA THR A 442 14.40 18.67 -11.96
C THR A 442 14.26 17.28 -11.32
N MET A 443 15.15 16.92 -10.37
CA MET A 443 15.06 15.61 -9.70
C MET A 443 13.86 15.57 -8.76
N LEU A 444 13.60 16.67 -8.03
CA LEU A 444 12.40 16.81 -7.21
C LEU A 444 11.12 16.82 -8.07
N LEU A 445 11.12 17.47 -9.24
CA LEU A 445 9.99 17.47 -10.17
C LEU A 445 9.66 16.05 -10.67
N LEU A 446 10.67 15.26 -11.04
CA LEU A 446 10.49 13.85 -11.43
C LEU A 446 9.93 13.02 -10.26
N VAL A 447 10.37 13.29 -9.03
CA VAL A 447 9.81 12.65 -7.82
C VAL A 447 8.34 13.02 -7.61
N ARG A 448 7.98 14.30 -7.71
CA ARG A 448 6.56 14.73 -7.60
C ARG A 448 5.69 14.02 -8.63
N LEU A 449 6.13 13.95 -9.88
CA LEU A 449 5.44 13.22 -10.95
C LEU A 449 5.29 11.72 -10.64
N ALA A 450 6.35 11.08 -10.15
CA ALA A 450 6.33 9.68 -9.77
C ALA A 450 5.33 9.40 -8.63
N VAL A 451 5.38 10.21 -7.56
CA VAL A 451 4.47 10.12 -6.41
C VAL A 451 3.02 10.41 -6.83
N LEU A 452 2.76 11.49 -7.56
CA LEU A 452 1.43 11.83 -8.08
C LEU A 452 0.84 10.70 -8.94
N THR A 453 1.64 10.10 -9.82
CA THR A 453 1.19 8.98 -10.65
C THR A 453 0.88 7.75 -9.79
N ALA A 454 1.76 7.40 -8.84
CA ALA A 454 1.57 6.28 -7.93
C ALA A 454 0.29 6.41 -7.06
N VAL A 455 0.04 7.58 -6.46
CA VAL A 455 -1.16 7.80 -5.64
C VAL A 455 -2.43 7.85 -6.50
N THR A 456 -2.38 8.47 -7.69
CA THR A 456 -3.52 8.53 -8.63
C THR A 456 -3.93 7.14 -9.11
N LEU A 457 -2.96 6.26 -9.41
CA LEU A 457 -3.22 4.86 -9.76
C LEU A 457 -3.73 4.02 -8.59
N THR A 458 -3.44 4.43 -7.34
CA THR A 458 -3.86 3.71 -6.13
C THR A 458 -5.27 4.08 -5.67
N VAL A 459 -5.80 5.27 -5.98
CA VAL A 459 -7.19 5.63 -5.61
C VAL A 459 -8.25 4.66 -6.18
N PRO A 460 -8.25 4.26 -7.47
CA PRO A 460 -9.19 3.28 -8.00
C PRO A 460 -9.13 1.92 -7.27
N ILE A 461 -7.94 1.52 -6.82
CA ILE A 461 -7.71 0.28 -6.05
C ILE A 461 -8.47 0.35 -4.72
N VAL A 462 -8.31 1.45 -3.97
CA VAL A 462 -8.95 1.65 -2.66
C VAL A 462 -10.45 1.95 -2.78
N LEU A 463 -10.91 2.47 -3.91
CA LEU A 463 -12.35 2.66 -4.18
C LEU A 463 -13.08 1.32 -4.38
N PHE A 464 -12.43 0.33 -5.01
CA PHE A 464 -13.01 -0.98 -5.31
C PHE A 464 -13.63 -1.69 -4.08
N PRO A 465 -12.94 -1.89 -2.94
CA PRO A 465 -13.51 -2.51 -1.75
C PRO A 465 -14.65 -1.67 -1.16
N ILE A 466 -14.55 -0.34 -1.10
CA ILE A 466 -15.64 0.52 -0.61
C ILE A 466 -16.92 0.30 -1.42
N ARG A 467 -16.81 0.32 -2.76
CA ARG A 467 -17.93 0.07 -3.67
C ARG A 467 -18.51 -1.34 -3.48
N SER A 468 -17.65 -2.34 -3.30
CA SER A 468 -18.05 -3.73 -3.08
C SER A 468 -18.84 -3.88 -1.77
N SER A 469 -18.31 -3.37 -0.66
CA SER A 469 -18.95 -3.36 0.65
C SER A 469 -20.30 -2.62 0.61
N ILE A 470 -20.36 -1.40 0.04
CA ILE A 470 -21.61 -0.63 -0.09
C ILE A 470 -22.65 -1.38 -0.93
N THR A 471 -22.24 -1.99 -2.05
CA THR A 471 -23.15 -2.77 -2.91
C THR A 471 -23.69 -3.99 -2.17
N THR A 472 -22.84 -4.68 -1.41
CA THR A 472 -23.20 -5.85 -0.60
C THR A 472 -24.13 -5.48 0.56
N LEU A 473 -24.00 -4.29 1.15
CA LEU A 473 -24.87 -3.84 2.25
C LEU A 473 -26.23 -3.34 1.76
N LEU A 474 -26.25 -2.44 0.78
CA LEU A 474 -27.48 -1.74 0.35
C LEU A 474 -28.27 -2.48 -0.73
N PHE A 475 -27.61 -3.31 -1.54
CA PHE A 475 -28.19 -3.92 -2.74
C PHE A 475 -27.95 -5.43 -2.82
N SER A 476 -27.82 -6.10 -1.66
CA SER A 476 -27.66 -7.56 -1.56
C SER A 476 -28.74 -8.29 -2.38
N GLY A 477 -28.30 -9.14 -3.31
CA GLY A 477 -29.19 -9.94 -4.15
C GLY A 477 -29.80 -9.21 -5.38
N ARG A 478 -29.35 -8.00 -5.73
CA ARG A 478 -29.74 -7.35 -7.01
C ARG A 478 -28.69 -7.55 -8.09
N GLU A 479 -29.14 -7.85 -9.30
CA GLU A 479 -28.30 -7.97 -10.50
C GLU A 479 -27.42 -6.74 -10.76
N PHE A 480 -26.33 -6.95 -11.52
CA PHE A 480 -25.40 -5.88 -11.86
C PHE A 480 -26.07 -4.82 -12.75
N SER A 481 -25.88 -3.53 -12.43
CA SER A 481 -26.36 -2.43 -13.26
C SER A 481 -25.32 -1.32 -13.35
N TRP A 482 -24.91 -0.96 -14.57
CA TRP A 482 -23.90 0.07 -14.83
C TRP A 482 -24.23 1.43 -14.20
N THR A 483 -25.49 1.86 -14.20
CA THR A 483 -25.93 3.12 -13.59
C THR A 483 -25.64 3.16 -12.09
N ARG A 484 -26.03 2.12 -11.34
CA ARG A 484 -25.70 1.96 -9.91
C ARG A 484 -24.19 1.92 -9.66
N HIS A 485 -23.45 1.23 -10.52
CA HIS A 485 -22.00 1.10 -10.43
C HIS A 485 -21.31 2.47 -10.57
N LEU A 486 -21.72 3.27 -11.57
CA LEU A 486 -21.27 4.64 -11.79
C LEU A 486 -21.66 5.57 -10.65
N LEU A 487 -22.94 5.55 -10.23
CA LEU A 487 -23.44 6.44 -9.19
C LEU A 487 -22.77 6.19 -7.83
N ILE A 488 -22.52 4.94 -7.45
CA ILE A 488 -21.79 4.63 -6.21
C ILE A 488 -20.34 5.13 -6.29
N ALA A 489 -19.63 4.87 -7.40
CA ALA A 489 -18.25 5.33 -7.57
C ALA A 489 -18.14 6.86 -7.56
N ALA A 490 -19.01 7.55 -8.31
CA ALA A 490 -19.08 8.99 -8.35
C ALA A 490 -19.43 9.61 -6.99
N PHE A 491 -20.37 9.01 -6.24
CA PHE A 491 -20.73 9.46 -4.89
C PHE A 491 -19.58 9.32 -3.89
N ILE A 492 -18.90 8.16 -3.85
CA ILE A 492 -17.73 7.95 -2.98
C ILE A 492 -16.65 8.99 -3.30
N LEU A 493 -16.35 9.18 -4.58
CA LEU A 493 -15.28 10.08 -5.02
C LEU A 493 -15.64 11.55 -4.76
N ALA A 494 -16.88 11.97 -5.00
CA ALA A 494 -17.37 13.31 -4.67
C ALA A 494 -17.30 13.59 -3.16
N PHE A 495 -17.71 12.63 -2.32
CA PHE A 495 -17.62 12.75 -0.86
C PHE A 495 -16.16 12.92 -0.39
N ASN A 496 -15.22 12.13 -0.92
CA ASN A 496 -13.80 12.26 -0.59
C ASN A 496 -13.21 13.61 -1.07
N ASN A 497 -13.60 14.11 -2.24
CA ASN A 497 -13.16 15.43 -2.71
C ASN A 497 -13.65 16.56 -1.78
N VAL A 498 -14.91 16.53 -1.34
CA VAL A 498 -15.45 17.51 -0.38
C VAL A 498 -14.66 17.46 0.93
N LEU A 499 -14.39 16.25 1.46
CA LEU A 499 -13.59 16.05 2.67
C LEU A 499 -12.20 16.69 2.53
N VAL A 500 -11.49 16.40 1.43
CA VAL A 500 -10.12 16.90 1.17
C VAL A 500 -10.06 18.41 0.92
N ILE A 501 -11.11 19.01 0.37
CA ILE A 501 -11.21 20.47 0.24
C ILE A 501 -11.34 21.11 1.63
N CYS A 502 -12.12 20.51 2.54
CA CYS A 502 -12.37 21.03 3.89
C CYS A 502 -11.24 20.74 4.90
N VAL A 503 -10.46 19.68 4.74
CA VAL A 503 -9.38 19.33 5.69
C VAL A 503 -8.17 20.26 5.51
N PRO A 504 -7.66 20.89 6.60
CA PRO A 504 -6.53 21.82 6.52
C PRO A 504 -5.17 21.13 6.47
N THR A 505 -4.99 19.97 7.13
CA THR A 505 -3.70 19.26 7.19
C THR A 505 -3.85 17.75 6.99
N ILE A 506 -2.90 17.14 6.27
CA ILE A 506 -2.85 15.68 6.09
C ILE A 506 -2.62 14.92 7.41
N ARG A 507 -1.95 15.58 8.38
CA ARG A 507 -1.74 15.06 9.75
C ARG A 507 -3.07 14.72 10.43
N ASP A 508 -4.10 15.54 10.26
CA ASP A 508 -5.41 15.29 10.88
C ASP A 508 -6.09 14.04 10.28
N ILE A 509 -5.90 13.78 8.98
CA ILE A 509 -6.36 12.55 8.33
C ILE A 509 -5.64 11.34 8.91
N PHE A 510 -4.31 11.35 8.91
CA PHE A 510 -3.50 10.22 9.42
C PHE A 510 -3.73 9.98 10.91
N GLY A 511 -3.84 11.05 11.70
CA GLY A 511 -4.14 11.00 13.13
C GLY A 511 -5.50 10.37 13.41
N PHE A 512 -6.57 10.95 12.87
CA PHE A 512 -7.93 10.48 13.15
C PHE A 512 -8.18 9.05 12.64
N ILE A 513 -7.80 8.76 11.39
CA ILE A 513 -8.03 7.44 10.77
C ILE A 513 -7.12 6.37 11.41
N GLY A 514 -5.89 6.74 11.77
CA GLY A 514 -4.95 5.90 12.51
C GLY A 514 -5.49 5.51 13.90
N ALA A 515 -5.94 6.49 14.66
CA ALA A 515 -6.47 6.30 16.02
C ALA A 515 -7.81 5.54 16.04
N SER A 516 -8.62 5.65 14.98
CA SER A 516 -9.92 4.98 14.87
C SER A 516 -9.87 3.70 14.01
N ALA A 517 -10.01 3.83 12.70
CA ALA A 517 -10.20 2.73 11.76
C ALA A 517 -9.01 1.76 11.71
N ALA A 518 -7.77 2.29 11.61
CA ALA A 518 -6.57 1.45 11.59
C ALA A 518 -6.42 0.69 12.91
N THR A 519 -6.66 1.36 14.04
CA THR A 519 -6.60 0.72 15.37
C THR A 519 -7.65 -0.39 15.52
N MET A 520 -8.87 -0.15 15.04
CA MET A 520 -9.94 -1.14 15.02
C MET A 520 -9.59 -2.36 14.15
N LEU A 521 -8.95 -2.14 13.00
CA LEU A 521 -8.57 -3.20 12.04
C LEU A 521 -7.28 -3.96 12.39
N ILE A 522 -6.34 -3.33 13.10
CA ILE A 522 -5.06 -3.94 13.53
C ILE A 522 -5.21 -4.63 14.89
N PHE A 523 -5.83 -3.99 15.88
CA PHE A 523 -5.78 -4.50 17.26
C PHE A 523 -7.08 -5.18 17.68
N ILE A 524 -8.23 -4.56 17.39
CA ILE A 524 -9.50 -4.92 18.02
C ILE A 524 -10.20 -6.06 17.27
N LEU A 525 -10.53 -5.89 15.99
CA LEU A 525 -11.34 -6.86 15.25
C LEU A 525 -10.65 -8.23 15.07
N PRO A 526 -9.37 -8.34 14.66
CA PRO A 526 -8.71 -9.64 14.50
C PRO A 526 -8.61 -10.42 15.82
N ALA A 527 -8.32 -9.73 16.92
CA ALA A 527 -8.27 -10.33 18.25
C ALA A 527 -9.66 -10.78 18.74
N ALA A 528 -10.68 -9.92 18.61
CA ALA A 528 -12.04 -10.22 19.01
C ALA A 528 -12.63 -11.39 18.19
N PHE A 529 -12.40 -11.43 16.88
CA PHE A 529 -12.83 -12.53 16.03
C PHE A 529 -12.09 -13.83 16.39
N TYR A 530 -10.77 -13.79 16.59
CA TYR A 530 -9.97 -14.96 16.98
C TYR A 530 -10.47 -15.58 18.29
N LEU A 531 -10.65 -14.78 19.34
CA LEU A 531 -11.15 -15.22 20.64
C LEU A 531 -12.53 -15.89 20.56
N ARG A 532 -13.37 -15.44 19.62
CA ARG A 532 -14.78 -15.84 19.49
C ARG A 532 -14.99 -17.05 18.58
N LEU A 533 -14.28 -17.11 17.44
CA LEU A 533 -14.45 -18.13 16.41
C LEU A 533 -13.53 -19.35 16.61
N VAL A 534 -12.31 -19.16 17.10
CA VAL A 534 -11.34 -20.26 17.27
C VAL A 534 -11.68 -21.05 18.53
N LYS A 535 -12.56 -22.05 18.41
CA LYS A 535 -13.02 -22.90 19.54
C LYS A 535 -12.06 -24.04 19.90
N SER A 536 -11.12 -24.37 19.02
CA SER A 536 -10.17 -25.49 19.16
C SER A 536 -9.20 -25.38 20.33
N LEU A 537 -8.97 -24.18 20.87
CA LEU A 537 -8.08 -23.93 22.01
C LEU A 537 -8.85 -23.53 23.28
N PRO A 538 -8.48 -24.04 24.47
CA PRO A 538 -9.07 -23.60 25.73
C PRO A 538 -8.77 -22.13 26.00
N LEU A 539 -9.67 -21.42 26.69
CA LEU A 539 -9.52 -19.98 26.97
C LEU A 539 -8.27 -19.62 27.78
N ARG A 540 -7.71 -20.58 28.54
CA ARG A 540 -6.44 -20.43 29.28
C ARG A 540 -5.18 -20.70 28.45
N SER A 541 -5.29 -21.00 27.15
CA SER A 541 -4.13 -21.15 26.28
C SER A 541 -3.36 -19.83 26.18
N PRO A 542 -2.01 -19.83 26.21
CA PRO A 542 -1.21 -18.61 26.11
C PRO A 542 -1.49 -17.81 24.84
N GLN A 543 -1.88 -18.49 23.75
CA GLN A 543 -2.28 -17.83 22.49
C GLN A 543 -3.55 -16.99 22.63
N LYS A 544 -4.53 -17.47 23.40
CA LYS A 544 -5.77 -16.73 23.69
C LYS A 544 -5.56 -15.64 24.73
N ILE A 545 -4.70 -15.87 25.72
CA ILE A 545 -4.30 -14.83 26.67
C ILE A 545 -3.60 -13.68 25.93
N GLY A 546 -2.66 -13.99 25.01
CA GLY A 546 -2.02 -13.00 24.14
C GLY A 546 -3.01 -12.21 23.30
N ALA A 547 -3.96 -12.87 22.64
CA ALA A 547 -5.01 -12.20 21.88
C ALA A 547 -5.92 -11.31 22.77
N ALA A 548 -6.22 -11.73 24.00
CA ALA A 548 -7.01 -10.93 24.94
C ALA A 548 -6.24 -9.68 25.43
N ILE A 549 -4.94 -9.80 25.71
CA ILE A 549 -4.08 -8.65 26.04
C ILE A 549 -4.01 -7.70 24.85
N PHE A 550 -3.79 -8.22 23.64
CA PHE A 550 -3.72 -7.44 22.40
C PHE A 550 -5.02 -6.64 22.13
N LEU A 551 -6.18 -7.27 22.37
CA LEU A 551 -7.49 -6.61 22.31
C LEU A 551 -7.61 -5.46 23.33
N VAL A 552 -7.25 -5.70 24.59
CA VAL A 552 -7.34 -4.69 25.66
C VAL A 552 -6.40 -3.51 25.40
N VAL A 553 -5.16 -3.78 24.99
CA VAL A 553 -4.20 -2.74 24.57
C VAL A 553 -4.75 -1.93 23.40
N GLY A 554 -5.36 -2.58 22.40
CA GLY A 554 -6.02 -1.90 21.28
C GLY A 554 -7.15 -0.96 21.70
N VAL A 555 -8.00 -1.36 22.65
CA VAL A 555 -9.08 -0.51 23.17
C VAL A 555 -8.53 0.68 23.96
N ILE A 556 -7.53 0.47 24.82
CA ILE A 556 -6.85 1.55 25.56
C ILE A 556 -6.20 2.54 24.59
N PHE A 557 -5.50 2.03 23.57
CA PHE A 557 -4.84 2.83 22.55
C PHE A 557 -5.85 3.67 21.74
N MET A 558 -6.94 3.07 21.26
CA MET A 558 -8.00 3.77 20.53
C MET A 558 -8.59 4.93 21.34
N ILE A 559 -8.97 4.66 22.60
CA ILE A 559 -9.59 5.67 23.47
C ILE A 559 -8.58 6.77 23.81
N GLY A 560 -7.35 6.40 24.17
CA GLY A 560 -6.28 7.35 24.50
C GLY A 560 -5.95 8.27 23.33
N SER A 561 -5.66 7.70 22.16
CA SER A 561 -5.30 8.48 20.97
C SER A 561 -6.42 9.37 20.47
N LEU A 562 -7.68 8.89 20.42
CA LEU A 562 -8.81 9.73 20.04
C LEU A 562 -9.05 10.85 21.06
N THR A 563 -8.87 10.59 22.35
CA THR A 563 -9.01 11.65 23.38
C THR A 563 -7.93 12.71 23.20
N LEU A 564 -6.67 12.34 22.96
CA LEU A 564 -5.58 13.30 22.74
C LEU A 564 -5.78 14.13 21.47
N ILE A 565 -6.21 13.52 20.36
CA ILE A 565 -6.49 14.24 19.10
C ILE A 565 -7.66 15.22 19.27
N VAL A 566 -8.75 14.80 19.91
CA VAL A 566 -9.90 15.68 20.17
C VAL A 566 -9.52 16.81 21.13
N LEU A 567 -8.69 16.55 22.14
CA LEU A 567 -8.17 17.60 23.03
C LEU A 567 -7.26 18.58 22.26
N ASP A 568 -6.41 18.13 21.36
CA ASP A 568 -5.59 19.03 20.52
C ASP A 568 -6.47 19.91 19.65
N TRP A 569 -7.48 19.36 18.96
CA TRP A 569 -8.42 20.15 18.15
C TRP A 569 -9.24 21.17 18.96
N ILE A 570 -9.50 20.91 20.25
CA ILE A 570 -10.20 21.85 21.15
C ILE A 570 -9.29 22.99 21.60
N HIS A 571 -8.02 22.70 21.93
CA HIS A 571 -7.08 23.71 22.45
C HIS A 571 -6.35 24.48 21.33
N ASN A 572 -6.14 23.83 20.19
CA ASN A 572 -5.46 24.35 18.99
C ASN A 572 -6.41 24.30 17.78
N PRO A 573 -7.53 25.07 17.79
CA PRO A 573 -8.53 24.99 16.73
C PRO A 573 -7.94 25.43 15.37
N PRO A 574 -8.23 24.70 14.28
CA PRO A 574 -7.68 25.03 12.96
C PRO A 574 -8.09 26.44 12.52
N GLY A 575 -7.09 27.33 12.39
CA GLY A 575 -7.28 28.75 12.11
C GLY A 575 -6.85 29.70 13.24
N SER A 576 -6.49 29.21 14.44
CA SER A 576 -5.92 30.04 15.51
C SER A 576 -4.46 30.45 15.26
N GLY A 577 -3.74 29.75 14.37
CA GLY A 577 -2.39 30.09 13.91
C GLY A 577 -2.38 31.26 12.93
N GLY A 578 -2.79 32.44 13.38
CA GLY A 578 -2.61 33.69 12.66
C GLY A 578 -1.20 34.26 12.91
N HIS A 579 -0.51 34.62 11.83
CA HIS A 579 0.66 35.51 11.76
C HIS A 579 1.51 35.69 13.03
N HIS A 580 2.54 34.87 13.19
CA HIS A 580 3.77 35.22 13.92
C HIS A 580 4.99 34.63 13.22
#